data_AF-A0ABD0XYA1-F1
#
_entry.id   AF-A0ABD0XYA1-F1
#
_cell.length_a   1.000
_cell.length_b   1.000
_cell.length_c   1.000
_cell.angle_alpha   90.00
_cell.angle_beta   90.00
_cell.angle_gamma   90.00
#
_symmetry.space_group_name_H-M   'P 1'
#
loop_
_entity.id
_entity.type
_entity.pdbx_description
1 polymer ?
#
loop_
_entity_poly.entity_id
_entity_poly.type
_entity_poly.pdbx_seq_one_letter_code
_entity_poly.pdbx_strand_id
1 'polypeptide(L)'
;MAYQMDLSVSPSADARLRAKARQVFYKMKGSTHFSREELYAVLFIYFKLTQRGPMDKELFEDAIARIFKITDSETLDRIFMLIETPSHRVGPVGWARLLSTFCRGTLDEKVDFVFQVP
;
A
#
# COMPACT_ATOMS: atom_id res chain seq x y z
N MET A 1 5.63 6.55 -26.12
CA MET A 1 6.83 6.31 -25.28
C MET A 1 6.36 6.04 -23.86
N ALA A 2 6.85 4.98 -23.20
CA ALA A 2 6.52 4.77 -21.79
C ALA A 2 7.38 5.71 -20.94
N TYR A 3 6.76 6.77 -20.41
CA TYR A 3 7.41 7.70 -19.48
C TYR A 3 7.86 6.96 -18.21
N GLN A 4 9.08 7.23 -17.75
CA GLN A 4 9.61 6.71 -16.49
C GLN A 4 8.81 7.31 -15.33
N MET A 5 8.23 6.47 -14.46
CA MET A 5 7.35 6.97 -13.39
C MET A 5 8.12 7.37 -12.14
N ASP A 6 9.22 6.68 -11.84
CA ASP A 6 10.08 7.01 -10.71
C ASP A 6 11.50 7.29 -11.18
N LEU A 7 11.90 8.56 -11.07
CA LEU A 7 13.23 9.04 -11.44
C LEU A 7 14.32 8.62 -10.44
N SER A 8 13.96 8.14 -9.25
CA SER A 8 14.91 7.67 -8.22
C SER A 8 15.40 6.23 -8.44
N VAL A 9 14.89 5.54 -9.47
CA VAL A 9 15.31 4.19 -9.84
C VAL A 9 15.81 4.14 -11.28
N SER A 10 16.61 3.14 -11.63
CA SER A 10 17.08 2.97 -13.01
C SER A 10 15.89 2.67 -13.95
N PRO A 11 15.97 3.02 -15.26
CA PRO A 11 14.90 2.75 -16.21
C PRO A 11 14.49 1.27 -16.29
N SER A 12 15.46 0.37 -16.11
CA SER A 12 15.22 -1.08 -16.09
C SER A 12 14.52 -1.54 -14.79
N ALA A 13 14.87 -0.95 -13.65
CA ALA A 13 14.17 -1.19 -12.40
C ALA A 13 12.72 -0.67 -12.45
N ASP A 14 12.53 0.54 -12.97
CA ASP A 14 11.21 1.13 -13.19
C ASP A 14 10.33 0.22 -14.09
N ALA A 15 10.87 -0.29 -15.20
CA ALA A 15 10.15 -1.23 -16.06
C ALA A 15 9.70 -2.51 -15.34
N ARG A 16 10.55 -3.09 -14.47
CA ARG A 16 10.20 -4.25 -13.65
C ARG A 16 9.10 -3.92 -12.63
N LEU A 17 9.20 -2.77 -11.97
CA LEU A 17 8.17 -2.30 -11.04
C LEU A 17 6.83 -2.08 -11.75
N ARG A 18 6.82 -1.49 -12.95
CA ARG A 18 5.63 -1.34 -13.79
C ARG A 18 4.99 -2.69 -14.12
N ALA A 19 5.79 -3.70 -14.46
CA ALA A 19 5.29 -5.04 -14.75
C ALA A 19 4.62 -5.67 -13.52
N LYS A 20 5.25 -5.61 -12.34
CA LYS A 20 4.67 -6.08 -11.07
C LYS A 20 3.38 -5.32 -10.72
N ALA A 21 3.42 -3.99 -10.79
CA ALA A 21 2.28 -3.15 -10.47
C ALA A 21 1.09 -3.41 -11.40
N ARG A 22 1.33 -3.70 -12.69
CA ARG A 22 0.28 -4.05 -13.65
C ARG A 22 -0.49 -5.31 -13.24
N GLN A 23 0.19 -6.31 -12.70
CA GLN A 23 -0.46 -7.54 -12.23
C GLN A 23 -1.40 -7.29 -11.05
N VAL A 24 -1.01 -6.38 -10.14
CA VAL A 24 -1.83 -6.00 -8.98
C VAL A 24 -2.96 -5.05 -9.39
N PHE A 25 -2.69 -4.13 -10.31
CA PHE A 25 -3.66 -3.16 -10.83
C PHE A 25 -4.95 -3.83 -11.31
N TYR A 26 -4.84 -4.90 -12.10
CA TYR A 26 -6.02 -5.60 -12.61
C TYR A 26 -6.88 -6.26 -11.52
N LYS A 27 -6.28 -6.60 -10.36
CA LYS A 27 -7.02 -7.12 -9.21
C LYS A 27 -7.73 -6.03 -8.40
N MET A 28 -7.33 -4.77 -8.60
CA MET A 28 -7.72 -3.62 -7.79
C MET A 28 -8.51 -2.57 -8.59
N LYS A 29 -8.65 -2.77 -9.90
CA LYS A 29 -9.32 -1.81 -10.77
C LYS A 29 -10.78 -1.65 -10.32
N GLY A 30 -11.15 -0.42 -9.98
CA GLY A 30 -12.50 -0.08 -9.53
C GLY A 30 -12.78 -0.34 -8.04
N SER A 31 -11.80 -0.85 -7.27
CA SER A 31 -11.92 -1.08 -5.83
C SER A 31 -11.11 -0.08 -4.98
N THR A 32 -10.71 1.04 -5.58
CA THR A 32 -9.93 2.10 -4.93
C THR A 32 -10.35 3.46 -5.46
N HIS A 33 -10.15 4.51 -4.66
CA HIS A 33 -10.35 5.92 -5.04
C HIS A 33 -9.17 6.53 -5.80
N PHE A 34 -8.21 5.72 -6.20
CA PHE A 34 -7.05 6.14 -6.96
C PHE A 34 -7.30 6.03 -8.47
N SER A 35 -6.86 7.06 -9.20
CA SER A 35 -6.64 6.96 -10.64
C SER A 35 -5.59 5.89 -10.96
N ARG A 36 -5.44 5.56 -12.24
CA ARG A 36 -4.45 4.58 -12.67
C ARG A 36 -3.04 4.99 -12.25
N GLU A 37 -2.67 6.24 -12.51
CA GLU A 37 -1.36 6.80 -12.23
C GLU A 37 -1.07 6.80 -10.73
N GLU A 38 -2.05 7.17 -9.90
CA GLU A 38 -1.91 7.15 -8.44
C GLU A 38 -1.78 5.73 -7.88
N LEU A 39 -2.56 4.78 -8.41
CA LEU A 39 -2.45 3.39 -8.00
C LEU A 39 -1.08 2.81 -8.37
N TYR A 40 -0.52 3.17 -9.53
CA TYR A 40 0.85 2.83 -9.89
C TYR A 40 1.87 3.42 -8.91
N ALA A 41 1.74 4.70 -8.54
CA ALA A 41 2.62 5.35 -7.58
C ALA A 41 2.56 4.68 -6.19
N VAL A 42 1.36 4.36 -5.70
CA VAL A 42 1.15 3.63 -4.44
C VAL A 42 1.82 2.26 -4.45
N LEU A 43 1.66 1.50 -5.54
CA LEU A 43 2.28 0.19 -5.70
C LEU A 43 3.81 0.30 -5.82
N PHE A 44 4.32 1.36 -6.44
CA PHE A 44 5.75 1.63 -6.52
C PHE A 44 6.36 1.85 -5.13
N ILE A 45 5.70 2.63 -4.28
CA ILE A 45 6.14 2.82 -2.88
C ILE A 45 6.24 1.45 -2.19
N TYR A 46 5.20 0.62 -2.29
CA TYR A 46 5.20 -0.72 -1.69
C TYR A 46 6.38 -1.57 -2.19
N PHE A 47 6.59 -1.64 -3.50
CA PHE A 47 7.68 -2.45 -4.05
C PHE A 47 9.07 -1.91 -3.74
N LYS A 48 9.20 -0.60 -3.50
CA LYS A 48 10.46 0.00 -3.05
C LYS A 48 10.77 -0.31 -1.59
N LEU A 49 9.75 -0.29 -0.72
CA LEU A 49 9.87 -0.69 0.67
C LEU A 49 10.22 -2.17 0.80
N THR A 50 9.66 -3.02 -0.07
CA THR A 50 9.81 -4.49 -0.01
C THR A 50 10.95 -5.05 -0.88
N GLN A 51 11.95 -4.22 -1.23
CA GLN A 51 13.10 -4.70 -2.01
C GLN A 51 13.95 -5.73 -1.28
N ARG A 52 14.01 -5.64 0.05
CA ARG A 52 14.84 -6.50 0.92
C ARG A 52 14.08 -7.70 1.50
N GLY A 53 12.77 -7.76 1.29
CA GLY A 53 11.91 -8.75 1.90
C GLY A 53 10.44 -8.35 1.84
N PRO A 54 9.52 -9.26 2.23
CA PRO A 54 8.10 -8.94 2.35
C PRO A 54 7.87 -7.85 3.41
N MET A 55 6.72 -7.19 3.34
CA MET A 55 6.28 -6.26 4.38
C MET A 55 5.72 -7.04 5.56
N ASP A 56 6.58 -7.31 6.54
CA ASP A 56 6.20 -7.79 7.87
C ASP A 56 5.70 -6.64 8.75
N LYS A 57 5.36 -6.95 10.00
CA LYS A 57 4.81 -5.99 10.95
C LYS A 57 5.77 -4.83 11.22
N GLU A 58 7.05 -5.12 11.45
CA GLU A 58 8.06 -4.10 11.74
C GLU A 58 8.21 -3.11 10.58
N LEU A 59 8.33 -3.61 9.33
CA LEU A 59 8.42 -2.74 8.17
C LEU A 59 7.12 -1.94 7.94
N PHE A 60 5.96 -2.56 8.19
CA PHE A 60 4.68 -1.88 8.10
C PHE A 60 4.58 -0.72 9.10
N GLU A 61 4.89 -0.97 10.37
CA GLU A 61 4.85 0.04 11.44
C GLU A 61 5.80 1.20 11.16
N ASP A 62 7.04 0.93 10.75
CA ASP A 62 8.00 1.97 10.36
C ASP A 62 7.49 2.80 9.18
N ALA A 63 6.89 2.15 8.17
CA ALA A 63 6.31 2.84 7.02
C ALA A 63 5.15 3.76 7.43
N ILE A 64 4.20 3.28 8.23
CA ILE A 64 3.04 4.06 8.67
C ILE A 64 3.46 5.20 9.60
N ALA A 65 4.39 4.97 10.52
CA ALA A 65 4.93 6.00 11.41
C ALA A 65 5.62 7.11 10.60
N ARG A 66 6.37 6.77 9.54
CA ARG A 66 7.03 7.78 8.71
C ARG A 66 6.05 8.59 7.87
N ILE A 67 5.07 7.93 7.25
CA ILE A 67 4.13 8.53 6.30
C ILE A 67 3.02 9.31 7.02
N PHE A 68 2.39 8.70 8.03
CA PHE A 68 1.19 9.23 8.69
C PHE A 68 1.41 9.73 10.11
N LYS A 69 2.62 9.54 10.67
CA LYS A 69 2.94 9.92 12.06
C LYS A 69 2.07 9.20 13.11
N ILE A 70 1.53 8.04 12.76
CA ILE A 70 0.87 7.15 13.72
C ILE A 70 1.96 6.32 14.40
N THR A 71 2.12 6.49 15.71
CA THR A 71 3.15 5.80 16.50
C THR A 71 2.57 5.00 17.67
N ASP A 72 1.26 5.07 17.88
CA ASP A 72 0.59 4.27 18.91
C ASP A 72 0.61 2.80 18.51
N SER A 73 1.24 1.97 19.34
CA SER A 73 1.49 0.56 19.01
C SER A 73 0.21 -0.26 18.92
N GLU A 74 -0.79 0.04 19.75
CA GLU A 74 -2.07 -0.66 19.74
C GLU A 74 -2.84 -0.35 18.45
N THR A 75 -2.91 0.92 18.06
CA THR A 75 -3.52 1.33 16.79
C THR A 75 -2.83 0.69 15.61
N LEU A 76 -1.50 0.69 15.58
CA LEU A 76 -0.71 0.10 14.49
C LEU A 76 -0.92 -1.41 14.39
N ASP A 77 -0.96 -2.12 15.52
CA ASP A 77 -1.19 -3.56 15.56
C ASP A 77 -2.58 -3.92 15.02
N ARG A 78 -3.62 -3.19 15.43
CA ARG A 78 -4.98 -3.44 14.96
C ARG A 78 -5.14 -3.15 13.46
N ILE A 79 -4.51 -2.09 12.95
CA ILE A 79 -4.47 -1.82 11.50
C ILE A 79 -3.73 -2.95 10.77
N PHE A 80 -2.61 -3.42 11.30
CA PHE A 80 -1.84 -4.51 10.70
C PHE A 80 -2.68 -5.80 10.60
N MET A 81 -3.32 -6.21 11.70
CA MET A 81 -4.20 -7.39 11.75
C MET A 81 -5.37 -7.30 10.75
N LEU A 82 -5.88 -6.10 10.48
CA LEU A 82 -6.98 -5.91 9.53
C LEU A 82 -6.57 -6.15 8.06
N ILE A 83 -5.30 -5.90 7.71
CA ILE A 83 -4.84 -5.92 6.31
C ILE A 83 -3.79 -7.01 6.01
N GLU A 84 -3.35 -7.74 7.03
CA GLU A 84 -2.40 -8.81 6.86
C GLU A 84 -2.98 -9.99 6.06
N THR A 85 -2.08 -10.74 5.47
CA THR A 85 -2.38 -12.02 4.84
C THR A 85 -2.26 -13.15 5.88
N PRO A 86 -2.76 -14.37 5.59
CA PRO A 86 -2.58 -15.53 6.48
C PRO A 86 -1.12 -15.88 6.82
N SER A 87 -0.14 -15.28 6.13
CA SER A 87 1.29 -15.43 6.39
C SER A 87 1.88 -14.31 7.26
N HIS A 88 1.03 -13.55 7.98
CA HIS A 88 1.40 -12.44 8.85
C HIS A 88 2.25 -11.35 8.17
N ARG A 89 1.80 -10.94 6.98
CA ARG A 89 2.48 -9.99 6.09
C ARG A 89 1.47 -9.13 5.35
N VAL A 90 1.81 -7.88 5.07
CA VAL A 90 1.00 -6.99 4.24
C VAL A 90 1.34 -7.20 2.76
N GLY A 91 0.34 -7.60 1.98
CA GLY A 91 0.43 -7.68 0.53
C GLY A 91 0.22 -6.33 -0.17
N PRO A 92 0.58 -6.20 -1.46
CA PRO A 92 0.41 -4.94 -2.21
C PRO A 92 -1.06 -4.51 -2.35
N VAL A 93 -1.99 -5.48 -2.31
CA VAL A 93 -3.44 -5.24 -2.31
C VAL A 93 -3.90 -4.62 -1.00
N GLY A 94 -3.52 -5.21 0.15
CA GLY A 94 -3.86 -4.68 1.47
C GLY A 94 -3.30 -3.27 1.67
N TRP A 95 -2.05 -3.07 1.28
CA TRP A 95 -1.40 -1.75 1.27
C TRP A 95 -2.18 -0.71 0.44
N ALA A 96 -2.54 -1.03 -0.80
CA ALA A 96 -3.27 -0.11 -1.66
C ALA A 96 -4.68 0.20 -1.15
N ARG A 97 -5.39 -0.79 -0.56
CA ARG A 97 -6.70 -0.58 0.07
C ARG A 97 -6.61 0.34 1.27
N LEU A 98 -5.65 0.08 2.17
CA LEU A 98 -5.42 0.92 3.35
C LEU A 98 -5.23 2.38 2.94
N LEU A 99 -4.32 2.66 1.99
CA LEU A 99 -4.06 4.01 1.54
C LEU A 99 -5.25 4.64 0.81
N SER A 100 -6.03 3.84 0.08
CA SER A 100 -7.26 4.32 -0.56
C SER A 100 -8.24 4.84 0.48
N THR A 101 -8.45 4.10 1.58
CA THR A 101 -9.32 4.52 2.69
C THR A 101 -8.73 5.72 3.44
N PHE A 102 -7.44 5.68 3.79
CA PHE A 102 -6.80 6.73 4.59
C PHE A 102 -6.79 8.08 3.88
N CYS A 103 -6.38 8.08 2.60
CA CYS A 103 -6.18 9.31 1.86
C CYS A 103 -7.47 9.83 1.20
N ARG A 104 -8.37 8.93 0.77
CA ARG A 104 -9.50 9.27 -0.09
C ARG A 104 -10.82 8.56 0.23
N GLY A 105 -10.85 7.77 1.29
CA GLY A 105 -12.08 7.12 1.72
C GLY A 105 -13.15 8.15 2.05
N THR A 106 -14.39 7.82 1.68
CA THR A 106 -15.60 8.48 2.15
C THR A 106 -15.72 8.36 3.66
N LEU A 107 -16.62 9.14 4.26
CA LEU A 107 -16.87 9.06 5.70
C LEU A 107 -17.31 7.64 6.09
N ASP A 108 -18.24 7.05 5.33
CA ASP A 108 -18.77 5.72 5.60
C ASP A 108 -17.67 4.66 5.55
N GLU A 109 -16.79 4.68 4.53
CA GLU A 109 -15.67 3.73 4.45
C GLU A 109 -14.68 3.90 5.60
N LYS A 110 -14.48 5.12 6.11
CA LYS A 110 -13.62 5.37 7.26
C LYS A 110 -14.25 4.90 8.56
N VAL A 111 -15.55 5.09 8.72
CA VAL A 111 -16.32 4.59 9.85
C VAL A 111 -16.27 3.06 9.86
N ASP A 112 -16.63 2.43 8.73
CA ASP A 112 -16.57 0.97 8.58
C ASP A 112 -15.18 0.42 8.87
N PHE A 113 -14.14 1.10 8.38
CA PHE A 113 -12.75 0.72 8.66
C PHE A 113 -12.48 0.71 10.16
N VAL A 114 -12.77 1.80 10.89
CA VAL A 114 -12.49 1.90 12.33
C VAL A 114 -13.31 0.90 13.15
N PHE A 115 -14.51 0.53 12.72
CA PHE A 115 -15.31 -0.50 13.39
C PHE A 115 -14.87 -1.93 13.07
N GLN A 116 -14.13 -2.15 11.98
CA GLN A 116 -13.51 -3.44 11.66
C GLN A 116 -12.16 -3.64 12.34
N VAL A 117 -11.50 -2.56 12.75
CA VAL A 117 -10.26 -2.60 13.53
C VAL A 117 -10.57 -3.31 14.85
N PRO A 118 -10.05 -4.54 15.07
CA PRO A 118 -10.43 -5.39 16.20
C PRO A 118 -9.98 -4.81 17.55
#